data_AF-W7SPR4-F1
#
_entry.id   AF-W7SPR4-F1
#
_cell.length_a   1.000
_cell.length_b   1.000
_cell.length_c   1.000
_cell.angle_alpha   90.00
_cell.angle_beta   90.00
_cell.angle_gamma   90.00
#
_symmetry.space_group_name_H-M   'P 1'
#
loop_
_entity.id
_entity.type
_entity.pdbx_description
1 polymer ?
#
loop_
_entity_poly.entity_id
_entity_poly.type
_entity_poly.pdbx_seq_one_letter_code
_entity_poly.pdbx_strand_id
1 'polypeptide(L)'
;MSSPGFKADAAAMTRAVQGFEECAANAKKTMSDLENDLVSALSHYQGSQATAFWQLHTQLQDKMRVASTELDTMANLVNQSFHNYGSGDSTVAQSLTSLSNNVDAGGAVFGRLTGGASV
;
A
#
# COMPACT_ATOMS: atom_id res chain seq x y z
N MET A 1 -6.58 22.79 4.45
CA MET A 1 -5.60 22.06 5.26
C MET A 1 -6.13 20.67 5.54
N SER A 2 -5.33 19.63 5.36
CA SER A 2 -5.71 18.22 5.62
C SER A 2 -6.13 18.01 7.08
N SER A 3 -7.18 17.22 7.31
CA SER A 3 -7.70 16.91 8.65
C SER A 3 -6.62 16.26 9.55
N PRO A 4 -6.57 16.54 10.86
CA PRO A 4 -5.67 15.85 11.79
C PRO A 4 -5.80 14.31 11.73
N GLY A 5 -7.02 13.79 11.51
CA GLY A 5 -7.25 12.35 11.34
C GLY A 5 -6.63 11.80 10.06
N PHE A 6 -6.66 12.57 8.97
CA PHE A 6 -6.03 12.21 7.70
C PHE A 6 -4.50 12.14 7.82
N LYS A 7 -3.88 13.07 8.55
CA LYS A 7 -2.42 13.04 8.80
C LYS A 7 -2.00 11.84 9.65
N ALA A 8 -2.81 11.48 10.65
CA ALA A 8 -2.55 10.31 11.48
C ALA A 8 -2.65 9.00 10.68
N ASP A 9 -3.68 8.88 9.82
CA ASP A 9 -3.87 7.70 8.99
C ASP A 9 -2.83 7.61 7.87
N ALA A 10 -2.45 8.73 7.26
CA ALA A 10 -1.34 8.77 6.29
C ALA A 10 -0.02 8.30 6.92
N ALA A 11 0.28 8.71 8.16
CA ALA A 11 1.48 8.25 8.88
C ALA A 11 1.40 6.76 9.25
N ALA A 12 0.22 6.25 9.58
CA ALA A 12 0.00 4.82 9.81
C ALA A 12 0.18 4.01 8.52
N MET A 13 -0.35 4.48 7.40
CA MET A 13 -0.17 3.89 6.08
C MET A 13 1.29 3.87 5.65
N THR A 14 2.04 4.97 5.79
CA THR A 14 3.49 4.98 5.48
C THR A 14 4.24 3.94 6.29
N ARG A 15 3.93 3.79 7.58
CA ARG A 15 4.57 2.80 8.45
C ARG A 15 4.21 1.36 8.05
N ALA A 16 2.96 1.14 7.63
CA ALA A 16 2.52 -0.14 7.10
C ALA A 16 3.19 -0.49 5.77
N VAL A 17 3.36 0.49 4.85
CA VAL A 17 4.06 0.32 3.57
C VAL A 17 5.50 -0.12 3.83
N GLN A 18 6.23 0.59 4.69
CA GLN A 18 7.62 0.26 5.03
C GLN A 18 7.74 -1.12 5.67
N GLY A 19 6.86 -1.47 6.61
CA GLY A 19 6.86 -2.80 7.21
C GLY A 19 6.58 -3.92 6.21
N PHE A 20 5.72 -3.68 5.22
CA PHE A 20 5.47 -4.63 4.13
C PHE A 20 6.67 -4.78 3.20
N GLU A 21 7.33 -3.69 2.83
CA GLU A 21 8.53 -3.72 1.98
C GLU A 21 9.68 -4.47 2.67
N GLU A 22 9.90 -4.23 3.96
CA GLU A 22 10.88 -4.96 4.77
C GLU A 22 10.53 -6.45 4.89
N CYS A 23 9.27 -6.78 5.14
CA CYS A 23 8.82 -8.16 5.22
C CYS A 23 9.00 -8.89 3.88
N ALA A 24 8.64 -8.25 2.77
CA ALA A 24 8.81 -8.80 1.43
C ALA A 24 10.29 -9.01 1.09
N ALA A 25 11.16 -8.05 1.42
CA ALA A 25 12.60 -8.17 1.21
C ALA A 25 13.21 -9.31 2.05
N ASN A 26 12.83 -9.41 3.33
CA ASN A 26 13.27 -10.48 4.21
C ASN A 26 12.78 -11.85 3.73
N ALA A 27 11.52 -11.96 3.31
CA ALA A 27 10.97 -13.19 2.76
C ALA A 27 11.72 -13.62 1.49
N LYS A 28 11.98 -12.71 0.56
CA LYS A 28 12.78 -12.98 -0.65
C LYS A 28 14.19 -13.45 -0.31
N LYS A 29 14.83 -12.80 0.68
CA LYS A 29 16.15 -13.21 1.16
C LYS A 29 16.13 -14.62 1.74
N THR A 30 15.18 -14.93 2.64
CA THR A 30 15.03 -16.27 3.22
C THR A 30 14.78 -17.32 2.13
N MET A 31 13.96 -17.03 1.13
CA MET A 31 13.73 -17.93 0.00
C MET A 31 15.02 -18.23 -0.78
N SER A 32 15.84 -17.20 -1.04
CA SER A 32 17.13 -17.36 -1.72
C SER A 32 18.13 -18.15 -0.89
N ASP A 33 18.21 -17.87 0.43
CA ASP A 33 19.09 -18.61 1.34
C ASP A 33 18.67 -20.10 1.39
N LEU A 34 17.37 -20.37 1.41
CA LEU A 34 16.81 -21.73 1.44
C LEU A 34 17.05 -22.49 0.13
N GLU A 35 17.02 -21.82 -1.02
CA GLU A 35 17.37 -22.39 -2.32
C GLU A 35 18.86 -22.79 -2.37
N ASN A 36 19.75 -21.93 -1.84
CA ASN A 36 21.18 -22.23 -1.75
C ASN A 36 21.45 -23.45 -0.84
N ASP A 37 20.80 -23.51 0.33
CA ASP A 37 20.92 -24.63 1.26
C ASP A 37 20.41 -25.94 0.66
N LEU A 38 19.30 -25.90 -0.10
CA LEU A 38 18.77 -27.07 -0.77
C LEU A 38 19.68 -27.57 -1.89
N VAL A 39 20.25 -26.66 -2.70
CA VAL A 39 21.24 -27.04 -3.74
C VAL A 39 22.49 -27.66 -3.10
N SER A 40 22.95 -27.12 -1.98
CA SER A 40 24.06 -27.70 -1.21
C SER A 40 23.73 -29.10 -0.68
N ALA A 41 22.52 -29.28 -0.12
CA ALA A 41 22.05 -30.57 0.36
C ALA A 41 21.87 -31.60 -0.78
N LEU A 42 21.44 -31.17 -1.97
CA LEU A 42 21.30 -32.03 -3.14
C LEU A 42 22.62 -32.71 -3.51
N SER A 43 23.76 -32.02 -3.37
CA SER A 43 25.08 -32.58 -3.68
C SER A 43 25.47 -33.79 -2.82
N HIS A 44 24.77 -34.01 -1.69
CA HIS A 44 24.99 -35.12 -0.76
C HIS A 44 24.08 -36.33 -1.02
N TYR A 45 23.01 -36.20 -1.81
CA TYR A 45 22.07 -37.29 -2.08
C TYR A 45 22.41 -38.02 -3.39
N GLN A 46 22.20 -39.35 -3.42
CA GLN A 46 22.40 -40.17 -4.61
C GLN A 46 21.17 -41.05 -4.91
N GLY A 47 21.00 -41.40 -6.19
CA GLY A 47 19.96 -42.34 -6.65
C GLY A 47 18.53 -41.85 -6.43
N SER A 48 17.67 -42.70 -5.87
CA SER A 48 16.25 -42.39 -5.65
C SER A 48 16.02 -41.24 -4.67
N GLN A 49 16.92 -41.04 -3.70
CA GLN A 49 16.85 -39.94 -2.73
C GLN A 49 17.07 -38.58 -3.43
N ALA A 50 18.05 -38.51 -4.35
CA ALA A 50 18.30 -37.31 -5.13
C ALA A 50 17.11 -36.94 -6.02
N THR A 51 16.42 -37.95 -6.56
CA THR A 51 15.23 -37.74 -7.42
C THR A 51 14.05 -37.20 -6.62
N ALA A 52 13.76 -37.79 -5.46
CA ALA A 52 12.70 -37.31 -4.56
C ALA A 52 13.00 -35.90 -4.04
N PHE A 53 14.27 -35.63 -3.70
CA PHE A 53 14.70 -34.30 -3.28
C PHE A 53 14.58 -33.27 -4.42
N TRP A 54 14.95 -33.63 -5.65
CA TRP A 54 14.76 -32.76 -6.82
C TRP A 54 13.30 -32.38 -7.02
N GLN A 55 12.38 -33.34 -6.89
CA GLN A 55 10.94 -33.07 -7.02
C GLN A 55 10.46 -32.12 -5.92
N LEU A 56 10.89 -32.32 -4.67
CA LEU A 56 10.59 -31.42 -3.57
C LEU A 56 11.16 -30.02 -3.81
N HIS A 57 12.41 -29.94 -4.27
CA HIS A 57 13.08 -28.68 -4.60
C HIS A 57 12.31 -27.90 -5.68
N THR A 58 11.91 -28.55 -6.78
CA THR A 58 11.12 -27.91 -7.84
C THR A 58 9.76 -27.43 -7.34
N GLN A 59 9.05 -28.24 -6.55
CA GLN A 59 7.76 -27.82 -5.98
C GLN A 59 7.91 -26.62 -5.04
N LEU A 60 8.97 -26.62 -4.22
CA LEU A 60 9.23 -25.53 -3.30
C LEU A 60 9.60 -24.24 -4.05
N GLN A 61 10.41 -24.33 -5.10
CA GLN A 61 10.77 -23.21 -5.96
C GLN A 61 9.53 -22.57 -6.61
N ASP A 62 8.61 -23.39 -7.12
CA ASP A 62 7.34 -22.90 -7.68
C ASP A 62 6.49 -22.18 -6.62
N LYS A 63 6.40 -22.74 -5.40
CA LYS A 63 5.66 -22.10 -4.30
C LYS A 63 6.30 -20.78 -3.86
N MET A 64 7.62 -20.73 -3.78
CA MET A 64 8.36 -19.50 -3.45
C MET A 64 8.17 -18.42 -4.51
N ARG A 65 8.15 -18.79 -5.80
CA ARG A 65 7.85 -17.87 -6.90
C ARG A 65 6.44 -17.29 -6.82
N VAL A 66 5.44 -18.12 -6.53
CA VAL A 66 4.06 -17.65 -6.33
C VAL A 66 3.98 -16.68 -5.15
N ALA A 67 4.55 -17.04 -4.00
CA ALA A 67 4.58 -16.18 -2.82
C ALA A 67 5.29 -14.84 -3.08
N SER A 68 6.41 -14.84 -3.82
CA SER A 68 7.11 -13.62 -4.23
C SER A 68 6.22 -12.71 -5.10
N THR A 69 5.48 -13.31 -6.03
CA THR A 69 4.52 -12.59 -6.89
C THR A 69 3.37 -11.98 -6.10
N GLU A 70 2.85 -12.70 -5.10
CA GLU A 70 1.82 -12.19 -4.19
C GLU A 70 2.35 -11.04 -3.33
N LEU A 71 3.56 -11.15 -2.78
CA LEU A 71 4.21 -10.07 -2.02
C LEU A 71 4.39 -8.80 -2.87
N ASP A 72 4.81 -8.93 -4.13
CA ASP A 72 4.93 -7.81 -5.06
C ASP A 72 3.57 -7.19 -5.40
N THR A 73 2.53 -8.02 -5.52
CA THR A 73 1.14 -7.56 -5.74
C THR A 73 0.64 -6.78 -4.52
N MET A 74 0.87 -7.29 -3.31
CA MET A 74 0.51 -6.61 -2.07
C MET A 74 1.26 -5.29 -1.91
N ALA A 75 2.57 -5.25 -2.19
CA ALA A 75 3.36 -4.02 -2.15
C ALA A 75 2.84 -2.97 -3.13
N ASN A 76 2.44 -3.38 -4.34
CA ASN A 76 1.82 -2.48 -5.32
C ASN A 76 0.45 -1.97 -4.86
N LEU A 77 -0.42 -2.84 -4.32
CA LEU A 77 -1.73 -2.44 -3.80
C LEU A 77 -1.61 -1.46 -2.64
N VAL A 78 -0.64 -1.68 -1.74
CA VAL A 78 -0.36 -0.79 -0.61
C VAL A 78 0.17 0.57 -1.09
N ASN A 79 1.10 0.59 -2.06
CA ASN A 79 1.59 1.83 -2.67
C ASN A 79 0.50 2.60 -3.42
N GLN A 80 -0.37 1.90 -4.16
CA GLN A 80 -1.53 2.50 -4.82
C GLN A 80 -2.53 3.06 -3.80
N SER A 81 -2.79 2.32 -2.72
CA SER A 81 -3.67 2.77 -1.63
C SER A 81 -3.12 4.05 -1.00
N PHE A 82 -1.81 4.13 -0.75
CA PHE A 82 -1.14 5.34 -0.25
C PHE A 82 -1.27 6.53 -1.20
N HIS A 83 -1.03 6.32 -2.50
CA HIS A 83 -1.19 7.37 -3.53
C HIS A 83 -2.63 7.87 -3.62
N ASN A 84 -3.61 6.96 -3.63
CA ASN A 84 -5.03 7.27 -3.67
C ASN A 84 -5.49 8.01 -2.41
N TYR A 85 -4.92 7.67 -1.26
CA TYR A 85 -5.19 8.36 -0.01
C TYR A 85 -4.72 9.83 -0.09
N GLY A 86 -3.49 10.05 -0.53
CA GLY A 86 -2.92 11.39 -0.73
C GLY A 86 -3.69 12.29 -1.71
N SER A 87 -4.14 11.72 -2.84
CA SER A 87 -4.90 12.47 -3.85
C SER A 87 -6.34 12.77 -3.40
N GLY A 88 -6.99 11.88 -2.65
CA GLY A 88 -8.33 12.07 -2.09
C GLY A 88 -8.45 13.30 -1.19
N ASP A 89 -7.52 13.50 -0.25
CA ASP A 89 -7.55 14.68 0.64
C ASP A 89 -7.24 15.98 -0.10
N SER A 90 -6.31 15.98 -1.06
CA SER A 90 -6.06 17.18 -1.86
C SER A 90 -7.33 17.64 -2.60
N THR A 91 -8.12 16.68 -3.10
CA THR A 91 -9.39 16.94 -3.81
C THR A 91 -10.46 17.47 -2.87
N VAL A 92 -10.62 16.87 -1.68
CA VAL A 92 -11.58 17.34 -0.65
C VAL A 92 -11.16 18.69 -0.08
N ALA A 93 -9.88 18.89 0.20
CA ALA A 93 -9.35 20.16 0.70
C ALA A 93 -9.49 21.28 -0.33
N GLN A 94 -9.25 21.01 -1.62
CA GLN A 94 -9.52 21.95 -2.71
C GLN A 94 -11.02 22.26 -2.82
N SER A 95 -11.88 21.24 -2.74
CA SER A 95 -13.34 21.42 -2.79
C SER A 95 -13.83 22.25 -1.61
N LEU A 96 -13.34 22.00 -0.41
CA LEU A 96 -13.69 22.73 0.80
C LEU A 96 -13.18 24.18 0.77
N THR A 97 -11.96 24.40 0.25
CA THR A 97 -11.42 25.75 0.04
C THR A 97 -12.22 26.51 -1.01
N SER A 98 -12.59 25.84 -2.11
CA SER A 98 -13.41 26.42 -3.17
C SER A 98 -14.83 26.74 -2.69
N LEU A 99 -15.42 25.90 -1.85
CA LEU A 99 -16.71 26.14 -1.23
C LEU A 99 -16.62 27.29 -0.21
N SER A 100 -15.60 27.30 0.64
CA SER A 100 -15.34 28.38 1.61
C SER A 100 -15.17 29.73 0.92
N ASN A 101 -14.42 29.78 -0.18
CA ASN A 101 -14.21 31.02 -0.96
C ASN A 101 -15.49 31.45 -1.70
N ASN A 102 -16.36 30.52 -2.11
CA ASN A 102 -17.67 30.84 -2.69
C ASN A 102 -18.69 31.31 -1.65
N VAL A 103 -18.62 30.83 -0.41
CA VAL A 103 -19.50 31.29 0.69
C VAL A 103 -19.14 32.72 1.10
N ASP A 104 -17.86 33.09 1.10
CA ASP A 104 -17.41 34.49 1.31
C ASP A 104 -17.90 35.42 0.17
N ALA A 105 -17.92 34.93 -1.07
CA ALA A 105 -18.51 35.66 -2.21
C ALA A 105 -20.05 35.76 -2.17
N GLY A 106 -20.72 34.91 -1.37
CA GLY A 106 -22.17 34.84 -1.20
C GLY A 106 -22.76 35.71 -0.08
N GLY A 107 -21.93 36.41 0.70
CA GLY A 107 -22.34 37.29 1.81
C GLY A 107 -23.28 38.44 1.41
N ALA A 108 -23.43 38.71 0.11
CA ALA A 108 -24.35 39.73 -0.40
C ALA A 108 -25.82 39.26 -0.51
N VAL A 109 -26.13 37.96 -0.36
CA VAL A 109 -27.52 37.46 -0.54
C VAL A 109 -28.31 37.45 0.78
N PHE A 110 -27.66 37.22 1.92
CA PHE A 110 -28.32 37.30 3.24
C PHE A 110 -28.61 38.75 3.69
N GLY A 111 -27.84 39.73 3.21
CA GLY A 111 -28.13 41.16 3.44
C GLY A 111 -29.29 41.70 2.59
N ARG A 112 -29.76 40.95 1.58
CA ARG A 112 -30.86 41.34 0.69
C ARG A 112 -32.23 40.87 1.17
N LEU A 113 -32.29 39.87 2.05
CA LEU A 113 -33.55 39.43 2.67
C LEU A 113 -33.87 40.16 3.99
N THR A 114 -32.88 40.78 4.64
CA THR A 114 -33.07 41.52 5.91
C THR A 114 -33.33 43.02 5.72
N GLY A 115 -33.22 43.56 4.50
CA GLY A 115 -33.48 44.96 4.18
C GLY A 115 -34.78 45.24 3.41
N GLY A 116 -35.64 44.23 3.21
CA GLY A 116 -36.83 44.30 2.35
C GLY A 116 -38.17 44.27 3.08
N ALA A 117 -38.27 44.89 4.27
CA ALA A 117 -39.55 45.02 4.97
C ALA A 117 -39.60 46.23 5.92
N SER A 118 -39.94 47.41 5.39
CA SER A 118 -40.68 48.43 6.14
C SER A 118 -41.20 49.51 5.19
N VAL A 119 -42.53 49.63 5.17
CA VAL A 119 -43.33 50.78 4.72
C VAL A 119 -42.94 52.02 5.52
#